data_AF-A0A9X1KQA9-F1
#
_entry.id   AF-A0A9X1KQA9-F1
#
_cell.length_a   1.000
_cell.length_b   1.000
_cell.length_c   1.000
_cell.angle_alpha   90.00
_cell.angle_beta   90.00
_cell.angle_gamma   90.00
#
_symmetry.space_group_name_H-M   'P 1'
#
loop_
_entity.id
_entity.type
_entity.pdbx_description
1 polymer ?
#
loop_
_entity_poly.entity_id
_entity_poly.type
_entity_poly.pdbx_seq_one_letter_code
_entity_poly.pdbx_strand_id
1 'polypeptide(L)'
;MNWYNDTISKIESKEKPKTDYWEQDINNELLITEFEKAIVKLVENIENEKDLGCLPMRFRMLPNVILKEDRYNISDKKYLLKRMYFVLERNKSNDFIKELIAEFKLIVEPYFEIYDFIIKEPQQNTADKPNKGKQKKIAEKWYALLYWIELSANGQQPPKSIEGTFVKREIEKIGREKTGTTGQSFYREFIKIDLNNERLISKAFSKEWKNEIIRLSNNSLLISNYIEDKYNSK
;
A
#
# COMPACT_ATOMS: atom_id res chain seq x y z
N MET A 1 58.38 0.01 -6.06
CA MET A 1 57.57 1.15 -6.57
C MET A 1 56.16 0.62 -6.78
N ASN A 2 55.26 0.88 -5.83
CA ASN A 2 54.02 0.14 -5.66
C ASN A 2 52.89 0.78 -6.50
N TRP A 3 52.71 0.30 -7.72
CA TRP A 3 51.61 0.67 -8.64
C TRP A 3 50.20 0.34 -8.10
N TYR A 4 50.11 -0.32 -6.94
CA TYR A 4 48.86 -0.70 -6.31
C TYR A 4 48.20 0.43 -5.50
N ASN A 5 48.97 1.40 -5.00
CA ASN A 5 48.42 2.44 -4.12
C ASN A 5 47.86 3.65 -4.89
N ASP A 6 48.36 3.94 -6.09
CA ASP A 6 47.84 5.04 -6.93
C ASP A 6 46.49 4.71 -7.58
N THR A 7 46.15 3.42 -7.68
CA THR A 7 44.86 2.98 -8.24
C THR A 7 43.74 3.08 -7.21
N ILE A 8 44.04 2.83 -5.92
CA ILE A 8 43.06 2.94 -4.82
C ILE A 8 42.69 4.41 -4.58
N SER A 9 43.66 5.33 -4.63
CA SER A 9 43.42 6.77 -4.45
C SER A 9 42.53 7.41 -5.55
N LYS A 10 42.46 6.81 -6.74
CA LYS A 10 41.60 7.28 -7.84
C LYS A 10 40.20 6.66 -7.87
N ILE A 11 39.95 5.60 -7.10
CA ILE A 11 38.63 4.97 -7.01
C ILE A 11 37.76 5.65 -5.93
N GLU A 12 38.37 6.34 -4.96
CA GLU A 12 37.68 7.01 -3.85
C GLU A 12 37.10 8.41 -4.16
N SER A 13 37.03 8.83 -5.44
CA SER A 13 36.44 10.14 -5.80
C SER A 13 35.43 10.10 -6.95
N LYS A 14 34.81 8.94 -7.22
CA LYS A 14 33.56 8.95 -7.98
C LYS A 14 32.42 9.20 -7.01
N GLU A 15 32.08 10.47 -6.83
CA GLU A 15 30.77 10.88 -6.31
C GLU A 15 29.71 10.01 -6.99
N LYS A 16 28.97 9.23 -6.18
CA LYS A 16 27.81 8.48 -6.67
C LYS A 16 26.89 9.49 -7.36
N PRO A 17 26.43 9.24 -8.60
CA PRO A 17 25.49 10.14 -9.24
C PRO A 17 24.29 10.29 -8.29
N LYS A 18 23.92 11.53 -7.96
CA LYS A 18 22.67 11.82 -7.26
C LYS A 18 21.55 11.29 -8.15
N THR A 19 21.03 10.12 -7.85
CA THR A 19 19.82 9.60 -8.46
C THR A 19 18.69 10.57 -8.12
N ASP A 20 17.94 10.99 -9.12
CA ASP A 20 16.77 11.82 -8.90
C ASP A 20 15.79 11.03 -8.00
N TYR A 21 15.22 11.71 -7.00
CA TYR A 21 14.28 11.11 -6.06
C TYR A 21 13.13 10.42 -6.80
N TRP A 22 12.69 11.04 -7.91
CA TRP A 22 11.64 10.51 -8.78
C TRP A 22 12.07 9.27 -9.57
N GLU A 23 13.32 9.17 -10.01
CA GLU A 23 13.83 8.00 -10.74
C GLU A 23 13.94 6.77 -9.82
N GLN A 24 14.33 6.98 -8.56
CA GLN A 24 14.38 5.90 -7.56
C GLN A 24 12.98 5.33 -7.28
N ASP A 25 11.98 6.20 -7.12
CA ASP A 25 10.58 5.80 -6.91
C ASP A 25 10.00 5.06 -8.11
N ILE A 26 10.27 5.54 -9.34
CA ILE A 26 9.86 4.85 -10.57
C ILE A 26 10.47 3.45 -10.66
N ASN A 27 11.75 3.30 -10.31
CA ASN A 27 12.44 2.01 -10.33
C ASN A 27 11.88 1.04 -9.27
N ASN A 28 11.51 1.55 -8.10
CA ASN A 28 10.89 0.77 -7.04
C ASN A 28 9.48 0.28 -7.43
N GLU A 29 8.66 1.16 -8.01
CA GLU A 29 7.32 0.79 -8.51
C GLU A 29 7.39 -0.24 -9.65
N LEU A 30 8.34 -0.08 -10.56
CA LEU A 30 8.55 -1.03 -11.64
C LEU A 30 8.96 -2.40 -11.10
N LEU A 31 9.87 -2.46 -10.12
CA LEU A 31 10.27 -3.70 -9.48
C LEU A 31 9.09 -4.43 -8.83
N ILE A 32 8.21 -3.70 -8.13
CA ILE A 32 7.01 -4.27 -7.51
C ILE A 32 6.00 -4.75 -8.55
N THR A 33 5.80 -3.98 -9.62
CA THR A 33 4.90 -4.36 -10.71
C THR A 33 5.36 -5.64 -11.40
N GLU A 34 6.66 -5.77 -11.69
CA GLU A 34 7.22 -6.99 -12.28
C GLU A 34 7.19 -8.17 -11.30
N PHE A 35 7.38 -7.92 -10.00
CA PHE A 35 7.20 -8.95 -8.98
C PHE A 35 5.75 -9.48 -8.92
N GLU A 36 4.75 -8.59 -8.96
CA GLU A 36 3.34 -8.96 -8.95
C GLU A 36 2.96 -9.78 -10.19
N LYS A 37 3.36 -9.33 -11.38
CA LYS A 37 3.17 -10.11 -12.64
C LYS A 37 3.81 -11.49 -12.54
N ALA A 38 5.02 -11.57 -11.98
CA ALA A 38 5.72 -12.83 -11.84
C ALA A 38 5.02 -13.78 -10.85
N ILE A 39 4.44 -13.27 -9.76
CA ILE A 39 3.64 -14.08 -8.81
C ILE A 39 2.36 -14.60 -9.47
N VAL A 40 1.65 -13.75 -10.22
CA VAL A 40 0.46 -14.20 -10.96
C VAL A 40 0.82 -15.33 -11.93
N LYS A 41 1.89 -15.14 -12.72
CA LYS A 41 2.38 -16.17 -13.65
C LYS A 41 2.83 -17.44 -12.95
N LEU A 42 3.46 -17.33 -11.78
CA LEU A 42 3.87 -18.48 -10.97
C LEU A 42 2.64 -19.28 -10.52
N VAL A 43 1.61 -18.61 -9.98
CA VAL A 43 0.37 -19.25 -9.55
C VAL A 43 -0.32 -19.93 -10.73
N GLU A 44 -0.46 -19.24 -11.87
CA GLU A 44 -1.00 -19.82 -13.09
C GLU A 44 -0.23 -21.06 -13.55
N ASN A 45 1.11 -21.02 -13.49
CA ASN A 45 1.92 -22.18 -13.88
C ASN A 45 1.75 -23.36 -12.91
N ILE A 46 1.63 -23.10 -11.60
CA ILE A 46 1.36 -24.13 -10.60
C ILE A 46 0.00 -24.78 -10.85
N GLU A 47 -1.05 -23.98 -11.07
CA GLU A 47 -2.42 -24.47 -11.31
C GLU A 47 -2.55 -25.29 -12.60
N ASN A 48 -1.74 -24.97 -13.60
CA ASN A 48 -1.72 -25.67 -14.88
C ASN A 48 -0.63 -26.77 -14.96
N GLU A 49 -0.02 -27.14 -13.81
CA GLU A 49 1.04 -28.15 -13.72
C GLU A 49 2.21 -27.94 -14.71
N LYS A 50 2.51 -26.66 -15.01
CA LYS A 50 3.59 -26.27 -15.90
C LYS A 50 4.92 -26.24 -15.16
N ASP A 51 6.00 -26.47 -15.91
CA ASP A 51 7.35 -26.28 -15.39
C ASP A 51 7.55 -24.84 -14.87
N LEU A 52 7.99 -24.74 -13.63
CA LEU A 52 8.24 -23.48 -12.92
C LEU A 52 9.65 -22.95 -13.20
N GLY A 53 10.56 -23.79 -13.72
CA GLY A 53 11.95 -23.46 -13.95
C GLY A 53 12.60 -22.79 -12.72
N CYS A 54 13.33 -21.69 -12.95
CA CYS A 54 14.02 -20.95 -11.89
C CYS A 54 13.15 -19.87 -11.19
N LEU A 55 11.86 -19.73 -11.52
CA LEU A 55 10.99 -18.71 -10.94
C LEU A 55 10.92 -18.79 -9.41
N PRO A 56 10.67 -19.96 -8.80
CA PRO A 56 10.72 -20.16 -7.35
C PRO A 56 11.99 -19.62 -6.68
N MET A 57 13.16 -19.88 -7.27
CA MET A 57 14.45 -19.46 -6.70
C MET A 57 14.60 -17.94 -6.72
N ARG A 58 14.17 -17.27 -7.80
CA ARG A 58 14.24 -15.82 -7.92
C ARG A 58 13.43 -15.12 -6.83
N PHE A 59 12.25 -15.64 -6.49
CA PHE A 59 11.42 -15.09 -5.42
C PHE A 59 12.08 -15.20 -4.04
N ARG A 60 12.80 -16.29 -3.79
CA ARG A 60 13.56 -16.50 -2.54
C ARG A 60 14.78 -15.58 -2.42
N MET A 61 15.39 -15.25 -3.55
CA MET A 61 16.61 -14.42 -3.58
C MET A 61 16.32 -12.93 -3.47
N LEU A 62 15.24 -12.44 -4.08
CA LEU A 62 14.99 -11.00 -4.20
C LEU A 62 14.92 -10.26 -2.85
N PRO A 63 14.29 -10.78 -1.77
CA PRO A 63 14.32 -10.13 -0.47
C PRO A 63 15.75 -9.96 0.07
N ASN A 64 16.60 -10.98 -0.10
CA ASN A 64 18.02 -10.90 0.28
C ASN A 64 18.79 -9.86 -0.53
N VAL A 65 18.48 -9.71 -1.82
CA VAL A 65 19.08 -8.67 -2.68
C VAL A 65 18.72 -7.29 -2.15
N ILE A 66 17.43 -7.04 -1.91
CA ILE A 66 16.95 -5.75 -1.37
C ILE A 66 17.59 -5.44 -0.02
N LEU A 67 17.70 -6.43 0.87
CA LEU A 67 18.27 -6.25 2.20
C LEU A 67 19.77 -5.94 2.18
N LYS A 68 20.53 -6.57 1.29
CA LYS A 68 22.00 -6.51 1.27
C LYS A 68 22.59 -5.43 0.37
N GLU A 69 21.87 -4.98 -0.66
CA GLU A 69 22.39 -3.96 -1.56
C GLU A 69 22.32 -2.55 -0.95
N ASP A 70 23.42 -1.80 -1.08
CA ASP A 70 23.55 -0.43 -0.58
C ASP A 70 22.73 0.60 -1.37
N ARG A 71 22.25 0.22 -2.55
CA ARG A 71 21.44 1.11 -3.40
C ARG A 71 20.06 1.40 -2.80
N TYR A 72 19.59 0.55 -1.91
CA TYR A 72 18.34 0.73 -1.19
C TYR A 72 18.63 1.32 0.18
N ASN A 73 18.02 2.48 0.48
CA ASN A 73 18.05 3.00 1.84
C ASN A 73 17.07 2.21 2.74
N ILE A 74 17.06 2.48 4.05
CA ILE A 74 16.19 1.76 5.00
C ILE A 74 14.69 1.91 4.68
N SER A 75 14.27 3.09 4.18
CA SER A 75 12.88 3.37 3.78
C SER A 75 12.51 2.59 2.53
N ASP A 76 13.39 2.54 1.52
CA ASP A 76 13.21 1.76 0.30
C ASP A 76 13.07 0.26 0.64
N LYS A 77 13.96 -0.25 1.50
CA LYS A 77 13.92 -1.65 1.95
C LYS A 77 12.58 -1.96 2.62
N LYS A 78 12.15 -1.10 3.56
CA LYS A 78 10.85 -1.23 4.25
C LYS A 78 9.69 -1.20 3.26
N TYR A 79 9.68 -0.26 2.32
CA TYR A 79 8.64 -0.11 1.31
C TYR A 79 8.54 -1.35 0.41
N LEU A 80 9.64 -1.71 -0.27
CA LEU A 80 9.69 -2.79 -1.23
C LEU A 80 9.33 -4.13 -0.60
N LEU A 81 9.95 -4.47 0.54
CA LEU A 81 9.71 -5.74 1.22
C LEU A 81 8.28 -5.83 1.76
N LYS A 82 7.70 -4.72 2.24
CA LYS A 82 6.29 -4.69 2.66
C LYS A 82 5.34 -4.90 1.48
N ARG A 83 5.59 -4.27 0.34
CA ARG A 83 4.79 -4.45 -0.88
C ARG A 83 4.89 -5.88 -1.41
N MET A 84 6.10 -6.45 -1.45
CA MET A 84 6.31 -7.86 -1.82
C MET A 84 5.56 -8.81 -0.87
N TYR A 85 5.66 -8.59 0.45
CA TYR A 85 4.94 -9.38 1.44
C TYR A 85 3.43 -9.31 1.23
N PHE A 86 2.87 -8.12 0.92
CA PHE A 86 1.45 -7.98 0.61
C PHE A 86 1.03 -8.72 -0.66
N VAL A 87 1.85 -8.70 -1.71
CA VAL A 87 1.58 -9.47 -2.94
C VAL A 87 1.53 -10.97 -2.65
N LEU A 88 2.45 -11.48 -1.82
CA LEU A 88 2.42 -12.88 -1.40
C LEU A 88 1.17 -13.19 -0.56
N GLU A 89 0.85 -12.36 0.44
CA GLU A 89 -0.33 -12.53 1.31
C GLU A 89 -1.66 -12.54 0.54
N ARG A 90 -1.79 -11.76 -0.55
CA ARG A 90 -2.98 -11.79 -1.42
C ARG A 90 -3.18 -13.14 -2.11
N ASN A 91 -2.11 -13.88 -2.33
CA ASN A 91 -2.10 -15.16 -3.04
C ASN A 91 -1.93 -16.37 -2.10
N LYS A 92 -2.06 -16.18 -0.78
CA LYS A 92 -1.83 -17.22 0.25
C LYS A 92 -2.80 -18.40 0.24
N SER A 93 -3.81 -18.40 -0.62
CA SER A 93 -4.67 -19.58 -0.81
C SER A 93 -3.88 -20.75 -1.39
N ASN A 94 -2.80 -20.47 -2.13
CA ASN A 94 -1.91 -21.47 -2.70
C ASN A 94 -0.85 -21.92 -1.68
N ASP A 95 -0.67 -23.23 -1.51
CA ASP A 95 0.24 -23.80 -0.50
C ASP A 95 1.72 -23.46 -0.76
N PHE A 96 2.14 -23.42 -2.02
CA PHE A 96 3.50 -22.98 -2.37
C PHE A 96 3.73 -21.51 -1.99
N ILE A 97 2.72 -20.66 -2.15
CA ILE A 97 2.81 -19.26 -1.73
C ILE A 97 2.91 -19.14 -0.19
N LYS A 98 2.23 -20.01 0.57
CA LYS A 98 2.38 -20.04 2.04
C LYS A 98 3.81 -20.39 2.45
N GLU A 99 4.45 -21.32 1.75
CA GLU A 99 5.86 -21.65 1.97
C GLU A 99 6.75 -20.44 1.67
N LEU A 100 6.54 -19.76 0.54
CA LEU A 100 7.28 -18.53 0.22
C LEU A 100 7.09 -17.44 1.29
N ILE A 101 5.89 -17.29 1.85
CA ILE A 101 5.63 -16.35 2.95
C ILE A 101 6.44 -16.73 4.19
N ALA A 102 6.49 -18.01 4.55
CA ALA A 102 7.26 -18.47 5.70
C ALA A 102 8.76 -18.22 5.50
N GLU A 103 9.29 -18.55 4.32
CA GLU A 103 10.69 -18.28 3.96
C GLU A 103 10.99 -16.77 3.96
N PHE A 104 10.08 -15.95 3.42
CA PHE A 104 10.22 -14.50 3.43
C PHE A 104 10.38 -13.97 4.86
N LYS A 105 9.54 -14.43 5.80
CA LYS A 105 9.61 -14.04 7.21
C LYS A 105 10.98 -14.38 7.82
N LEU A 106 11.48 -15.58 7.57
CA LEU A 106 12.82 -16.00 8.04
C LEU A 106 13.94 -15.12 7.47
N ILE A 107 13.81 -14.66 6.23
CA ILE A 107 14.81 -13.78 5.60
C ILE A 107 14.81 -12.39 6.24
N VAL A 108 13.64 -11.83 6.55
CA VAL A 108 13.53 -10.47 7.11
C VAL A 108 13.71 -10.43 8.63
N GLU A 109 13.50 -11.53 9.34
CA GLU A 109 13.57 -11.64 10.81
C GLU A 109 14.87 -11.07 11.43
N PRO A 110 16.08 -11.31 10.88
CA PRO A 110 17.31 -10.71 11.41
C PRO A 110 17.35 -9.19 11.36
N TYR A 111 16.52 -8.56 10.52
CA TYR A 111 16.46 -7.12 10.32
C TYR A 111 15.32 -6.54 11.16
N PHE A 112 15.49 -6.50 12.48
CA PHE A 112 14.43 -6.19 13.45
C PHE A 112 13.56 -4.99 13.05
N GLU A 113 14.13 -3.84 12.69
CA GLU A 113 13.32 -2.66 12.29
C GLU A 113 12.46 -2.88 11.04
N ILE A 114 12.95 -3.68 10.11
CA ILE A 114 12.27 -4.01 8.85
C ILE A 114 11.20 -5.08 9.15
N TYR A 115 11.57 -6.11 9.91
CA TYR A 115 10.66 -7.15 10.37
C TYR A 115 9.47 -6.55 11.14
N ASP A 116 9.73 -5.64 12.08
CA ASP A 116 8.69 -4.95 12.84
C ASP A 116 7.75 -4.17 11.90
N PHE A 117 8.31 -3.44 10.95
CA PHE A 117 7.53 -2.63 10.02
C PHE A 117 6.63 -3.45 9.06
N ILE A 118 7.10 -4.64 8.68
CA ILE A 118 6.40 -5.53 7.73
C ILE A 118 5.42 -6.45 8.47
N ILE A 119 5.85 -7.02 9.59
CA ILE A 119 5.19 -8.16 10.26
C ILE A 119 4.46 -7.75 11.54
N LYS A 120 4.97 -6.78 12.33
CA LYS A 120 4.16 -6.23 13.42
C LYS A 120 3.08 -5.34 12.82
N GLU A 121 1.85 -5.86 12.81
CA GLU A 121 0.69 -4.99 12.81
C GLU A 121 0.79 -4.01 13.99
N PRO A 122 0.38 -2.74 13.83
CA PRO A 122 0.08 -1.92 15.00
C PRO A 122 -0.92 -2.71 15.84
N GLN A 123 -0.61 -2.95 17.11
CA GLN A 123 -1.42 -3.79 17.98
C GLN A 123 -2.90 -3.38 17.91
N GLN A 124 -3.70 -4.13 17.16
CA GLN A 124 -5.09 -4.31 17.50
C GLN A 124 -5.11 -5.38 18.57
N ASN A 125 -5.20 -4.93 19.82
CA ASN A 125 -5.70 -5.80 20.88
C ASN A 125 -7.00 -6.43 20.39
N THR A 126 -7.02 -7.75 20.19
CA THR A 126 -7.67 -8.67 21.14
C THR A 126 -7.51 -10.10 20.65
N ALA A 127 -7.15 -10.97 21.61
CA ALA A 127 -7.33 -12.40 21.50
C ALA A 127 -8.80 -12.75 21.20
N ASP A 128 -9.04 -13.57 20.18
CA ASP A 128 -9.83 -14.80 20.33
C ASP A 128 -9.76 -15.69 19.08
N LYS A 129 -9.85 -17.00 19.33
CA LYS A 129 -9.74 -18.15 18.42
C LYS A 129 -10.75 -18.13 17.24
N PRO A 130 -10.53 -18.95 16.19
CA PRO A 130 -11.11 -18.73 14.87
C PRO A 130 -12.58 -19.11 14.85
N ASN A 131 -13.45 -18.10 14.81
CA ASN A 131 -14.82 -18.27 14.37
C ASN A 131 -14.93 -17.68 12.96
N LYS A 132 -15.49 -18.43 12.01
CA LYS A 132 -15.86 -17.94 10.68
C LYS A 132 -16.97 -16.90 10.82
N GLY A 133 -16.64 -15.73 11.35
CA GLY A 133 -17.49 -14.55 11.42
C GLY A 133 -17.27 -13.73 10.17
N LYS A 134 -18.35 -13.40 9.46
CA LYS A 134 -18.36 -12.44 8.36
C LYS A 134 -17.46 -11.26 8.71
N GLN A 135 -16.42 -11.00 7.91
CA GLN A 135 -15.64 -9.76 8.02
C GLN A 135 -16.63 -8.61 8.20
N LYS A 136 -16.50 -7.83 9.28
CA LYS A 136 -17.37 -6.67 9.51
C LYS A 136 -17.19 -5.73 8.33
N LYS A 137 -18.14 -5.80 7.38
CA LYS A 137 -18.13 -4.98 6.19
C LYS A 137 -18.18 -3.53 6.63
N ILE A 138 -17.10 -2.81 6.34
CA ILE A 138 -17.03 -1.38 6.62
C ILE A 138 -18.17 -0.72 5.84
N ALA A 139 -18.98 0.07 6.52
CA ALA A 139 -20.16 0.68 5.92
C ALA A 139 -19.74 1.62 4.78
N GLU A 140 -20.48 1.60 3.66
CA GLU A 140 -20.14 2.37 2.45
C GLU A 140 -20.02 3.88 2.70
N LYS A 141 -20.68 4.39 3.74
CA LYS A 141 -20.54 5.79 4.19
C LYS A 141 -19.09 6.19 4.47
N TRP A 142 -18.28 5.28 5.02
CA TRP A 142 -16.89 5.56 5.36
C TRP A 142 -16.02 5.72 4.12
N TYR A 143 -16.24 4.85 3.12
CA TYR A 143 -15.58 4.97 1.82
C TYR A 143 -16.03 6.22 1.08
N ALA A 144 -17.29 6.63 1.22
CA ALA A 144 -17.79 7.88 0.62
C ALA A 144 -17.11 9.11 1.23
N LEU A 145 -16.94 9.13 2.56
CA LEU A 145 -16.19 10.20 3.25
C LEU A 145 -14.71 10.21 2.85
N LEU A 146 -14.06 9.05 2.82
CA LEU A 146 -12.67 8.94 2.36
C LEU A 146 -12.51 9.48 0.94
N TYR A 147 -13.39 9.08 0.02
CA TYR A 147 -13.32 9.53 -1.37
C TYR A 147 -13.48 11.05 -1.51
N TRP A 148 -14.38 11.67 -0.73
CA TRP A 148 -14.51 13.12 -0.67
C TRP A 148 -13.21 13.81 -0.22
N ILE A 149 -12.54 13.24 0.77
CA ILE A 149 -11.30 13.75 1.33
C ILE A 149 -10.15 13.57 0.33
N GLU A 150 -10.06 12.41 -0.33
CA GLU A 150 -9.10 12.14 -1.40
C GLU A 150 -9.22 13.19 -2.52
N LEU A 151 -10.44 13.45 -3.00
CA LEU A 151 -10.67 14.47 -4.02
C LEU A 151 -10.18 15.84 -3.56
N SER A 152 -10.58 16.24 -2.34
CA SER A 152 -10.25 17.57 -1.82
C SER A 152 -8.76 17.75 -1.56
N ALA A 153 -8.08 16.74 -1.03
CA ALA A 153 -6.65 16.75 -0.79
C ALA A 153 -5.84 16.82 -2.10
N ASN A 154 -6.38 16.26 -3.18
CA ASN A 154 -5.78 16.34 -4.52
C ASN A 154 -6.24 17.59 -5.32
N GLY A 155 -7.03 18.49 -4.72
CA GLY A 155 -7.60 19.65 -5.43
C GLY A 155 -8.59 19.27 -6.55
N GLN A 156 -9.09 18.03 -6.55
CA GLN A 156 -9.99 17.50 -7.55
C GLN A 156 -11.46 17.73 -7.16
N GLN A 157 -12.31 17.77 -8.19
CA GLN A 157 -13.75 17.78 -8.01
C GLN A 157 -14.32 16.40 -8.30
N PRO A 158 -15.40 16.01 -7.62
CA PRO A 158 -16.11 14.79 -7.97
C PRO A 158 -16.71 14.88 -9.38
N PRO A 159 -17.05 13.74 -9.98
CA PRO A 159 -17.63 13.71 -11.31
C PRO A 159 -18.94 14.49 -11.37
N LYS A 160 -18.95 15.56 -12.17
CA LYS A 160 -20.08 16.49 -12.36
C LYS A 160 -20.38 16.61 -13.85
N SER A 161 -21.67 16.74 -14.15
CA SER A 161 -22.14 17.08 -15.48
C SER A 161 -21.74 18.52 -15.84
N ILE A 162 -21.95 18.90 -17.10
CA ILE A 162 -21.76 20.27 -17.57
C ILE A 162 -22.63 21.27 -16.77
N GLU A 163 -23.76 20.82 -16.25
CA GLU A 163 -24.70 21.60 -15.42
C GLU A 163 -24.27 21.67 -13.94
N GLY A 164 -23.14 21.05 -13.57
CA GLY A 164 -22.62 21.04 -12.20
C GLY A 164 -23.27 20.02 -11.27
N THR A 165 -24.19 19.19 -11.78
CA THR A 165 -24.85 18.12 -11.01
C THR A 165 -23.98 16.87 -10.93
N PHE A 166 -23.99 16.17 -9.79
CA PHE A 166 -23.18 14.95 -9.63
C PHE A 166 -23.60 13.85 -10.62
N VAL A 167 -22.62 13.26 -11.32
CA VAL A 167 -22.88 12.17 -12.26
C VAL A 167 -23.05 10.87 -11.47
N LYS A 168 -24.30 10.56 -11.10
CA LYS A 168 -24.67 9.40 -10.28
C LYS A 168 -24.01 8.10 -10.75
N ARG A 169 -24.07 7.80 -12.06
CA ARG A 169 -23.52 6.55 -12.62
C ARG A 169 -22.02 6.41 -12.40
N GLU A 170 -21.26 7.50 -12.48
CA GLU A 170 -19.81 7.49 -12.30
C GLU A 170 -19.44 7.34 -10.82
N ILE A 171 -20.15 8.04 -9.94
CA ILE A 171 -19.93 7.93 -8.48
C ILE A 171 -20.33 6.54 -7.97
N GLU A 172 -21.41 5.95 -8.48
CA GLU A 172 -21.77 4.56 -8.16
C GLU A 172 -20.72 3.57 -8.65
N LYS A 173 -20.11 3.82 -9.82
CA LYS A 173 -19.00 2.99 -10.34
C LYS A 173 -17.78 3.04 -9.40
N ILE A 174 -17.38 4.24 -8.96
CA ILE A 174 -16.31 4.41 -7.98
C ILE A 174 -16.66 3.72 -6.66
N GLY A 175 -17.90 3.87 -6.18
CA GLY A 175 -18.38 3.20 -4.98
C GLY A 175 -18.31 1.68 -5.09
N ARG A 176 -18.64 1.10 -6.25
CA ARG A 176 -18.50 -0.32 -6.54
C ARG A 176 -17.05 -0.77 -6.50
N GLU A 177 -16.14 -0.02 -7.12
CA GLU A 177 -14.70 -0.32 -7.15
C GLU A 177 -14.09 -0.30 -5.73
N LYS A 178 -14.49 0.68 -4.91
CA LYS A 178 -13.97 0.82 -3.53
C LYS A 178 -14.57 -0.17 -2.53
N THR A 179 -15.84 -0.57 -2.70
CA THR A 179 -16.58 -1.32 -1.66
C THR A 179 -16.95 -2.76 -2.07
N GLY A 180 -16.81 -3.10 -3.36
CA GLY A 180 -17.22 -4.39 -3.91
C GLY A 180 -18.75 -4.58 -3.96
N THR A 181 -19.54 -3.51 -3.97
CA THR A 181 -21.02 -3.56 -3.97
C THR A 181 -21.65 -2.89 -5.19
N THR A 182 -22.97 -2.68 -5.18
CA THR A 182 -23.65 -1.94 -6.26
C THR A 182 -23.21 -0.47 -6.37
N GLY A 183 -22.69 0.12 -5.27
CA GLY A 183 -22.30 1.53 -5.17
C GLY A 183 -23.46 2.49 -4.90
N GLN A 184 -24.70 1.99 -4.81
CA GLN A 184 -25.88 2.84 -4.58
C GLN A 184 -25.89 3.48 -3.20
N SER A 185 -25.51 2.72 -2.16
CA SER A 185 -25.45 3.27 -0.80
C SER A 185 -24.30 4.25 -0.67
N PHE A 186 -23.15 3.97 -1.29
CA PHE A 186 -22.04 4.88 -1.41
C PHE A 186 -22.48 6.22 -2.00
N TYR A 187 -23.16 6.23 -3.15
CA TYR A 187 -23.65 7.47 -3.77
C TYR A 187 -24.59 8.26 -2.86
N ARG A 188 -25.55 7.57 -2.21
CA ARG A 188 -26.51 8.22 -1.30
C ARG A 188 -25.84 8.90 -0.11
N GLU A 189 -24.75 8.33 0.39
CA GLU A 189 -23.99 8.92 1.49
C GLU A 189 -23.06 10.01 0.98
N PHE A 190 -22.42 9.80 -0.16
CA PHE A 190 -21.53 10.76 -0.82
C PHE A 190 -22.18 12.13 -1.00
N ILE A 191 -23.40 12.19 -1.54
CA ILE A 191 -24.10 13.46 -1.80
C ILE A 191 -24.56 14.20 -0.54
N LYS A 192 -24.57 13.54 0.63
CA LYS A 192 -24.98 14.15 1.91
C LYS A 192 -23.80 14.73 2.68
N ILE A 193 -22.57 14.36 2.31
CA ILE A 193 -21.37 14.77 3.02
C ILE A 193 -21.02 16.20 2.62
N ASP A 194 -20.88 17.06 3.64
CA ASP A 194 -20.34 18.40 3.51
C ASP A 194 -19.04 18.49 4.32
N LEU A 195 -17.91 18.57 3.61
CA LEU A 195 -16.59 18.66 4.23
C LEU A 195 -16.36 19.95 5.01
N ASN A 196 -17.16 21.00 4.80
CA ASN A 196 -16.99 22.26 5.52
C ASN A 196 -17.70 22.26 6.88
N ASN A 197 -18.48 21.22 7.17
CA ASN A 197 -19.25 21.12 8.41
C ASN A 197 -18.78 19.95 9.28
N GLU A 198 -17.67 20.14 9.99
CA GLU A 198 -17.07 19.12 10.88
C GLU A 198 -18.06 18.59 11.94
N ARG A 199 -18.97 19.45 12.43
CA ARG A 199 -20.00 19.04 13.40
C ARG A 199 -20.93 17.98 12.83
N LEU A 200 -21.36 18.12 11.57
CA LEU A 200 -22.20 17.13 10.91
C LEU A 200 -21.44 15.83 10.64
N ILE A 201 -20.18 15.92 10.23
CA ILE A 201 -19.32 14.74 10.03
C ILE A 201 -19.16 13.97 11.34
N SER A 202 -18.79 14.66 12.43
CA SER A 202 -18.58 14.04 13.74
C SER A 202 -19.86 13.38 14.28
N LYS A 203 -21.03 13.93 13.96
CA LYS A 203 -22.33 13.33 14.32
C LYS A 203 -22.63 12.07 13.50
N ALA A 204 -22.28 12.04 12.21
CA ALA A 204 -22.57 10.92 11.32
C ALA A 204 -21.54 9.77 11.40
N PHE A 205 -20.29 10.09 11.77
CA PHE A 205 -19.13 9.20 11.69
C PHE A 205 -18.41 8.99 13.03
N SER A 206 -18.95 9.49 14.15
CA SER A 206 -18.31 9.54 15.48
C SER A 206 -17.22 10.61 15.60
N LYS A 207 -16.80 10.90 16.84
CA LYS A 207 -15.75 11.90 17.13
C LYS A 207 -14.36 11.48 16.62
N GLU A 208 -14.13 10.18 16.44
CA GLU A 208 -12.85 9.61 16.01
C GLU A 208 -12.76 9.42 14.49
N TRP A 209 -13.68 10.02 13.73
CA TRP A 209 -13.76 9.84 12.28
C TRP A 209 -12.45 10.17 11.55
N LYS A 210 -11.66 11.13 12.06
CA LYS A 210 -10.35 11.50 11.51
C LYS A 210 -9.40 10.29 11.50
N ASN A 211 -9.27 9.61 12.64
CA ASN A 211 -8.40 8.44 12.81
C ASN A 211 -8.86 7.29 11.93
N GLU A 212 -10.18 7.08 11.84
CA GLU A 212 -10.77 6.03 11.01
C GLU A 212 -10.51 6.27 9.52
N ILE A 213 -10.61 7.52 9.04
CA ILE A 213 -10.29 7.88 7.66
C ILE A 213 -8.80 7.70 7.36
N ILE A 214 -7.91 8.13 8.27
CA ILE A 214 -6.47 7.94 8.11
C ILE A 214 -6.16 6.44 7.99
N ARG A 215 -6.73 5.62 8.87
CA ARG A 215 -6.60 4.16 8.82
C ARG A 215 -7.11 3.58 7.50
N LEU A 216 -8.30 3.98 7.04
CA LEU A 216 -8.91 3.52 5.79
C LEU A 216 -8.10 3.94 4.55
N SER A 217 -7.38 5.06 4.63
CA SER A 217 -6.47 5.53 3.57
C SER A 217 -5.11 4.82 3.55
N ASN A 218 -4.92 3.78 4.36
CA ASN A 218 -3.63 3.13 4.61
C ASN A 218 -2.56 4.10 5.16
N ASN A 219 -2.96 5.03 6.03
CA ASN A 219 -2.08 6.06 6.62
C ASN A 219 -1.43 6.96 5.58
N SER A 220 -2.20 7.39 4.57
CA SER A 220 -1.71 8.34 3.58
C SER A 220 -1.35 9.67 4.23
N LEU A 221 -0.09 10.10 4.08
CA LEU A 221 0.40 11.39 4.58
C LEU A 221 -0.39 12.57 3.98
N LEU A 222 -0.76 12.47 2.70
CA LEU A 222 -1.57 13.49 2.03
C LEU A 222 -2.93 13.69 2.73
N ILE A 223 -3.58 12.58 3.10
CA ILE A 223 -4.88 12.61 3.79
C ILE A 223 -4.72 13.10 5.22
N SER A 224 -3.67 12.65 5.91
CA SER A 224 -3.36 13.10 7.28
C SER A 224 -3.14 14.62 7.32
N ASN A 225 -2.27 15.13 6.45
CA ASN A 225 -1.97 16.56 6.37
C ASN A 225 -3.21 17.38 6.02
N TYR A 226 -3.99 16.95 5.02
CA TYR A 226 -5.24 17.65 4.69
C TYR A 226 -6.22 17.72 5.86
N ILE A 227 -6.38 16.63 6.63
CA ILE A 227 -7.28 16.61 7.79
C ILE A 227 -6.75 17.53 8.90
N GLU A 228 -5.44 17.52 9.15
CA GLU A 228 -4.79 18.40 10.12
C GLU A 228 -4.96 19.87 9.72
N ASP A 229 -4.58 20.22 8.50
CA ASP A 229 -4.67 21.59 7.97
C ASP A 229 -6.10 22.12 8.02
N LYS A 230 -7.08 21.30 7.62
CA LYS A 230 -8.48 21.73 7.50
C LYS A 230 -9.23 21.78 8.83
N TYR A 231 -8.95 20.85 9.76
CA TYR A 231 -9.79 20.66 10.96
C TYR A 231 -9.05 20.82 12.29
N ASN A 232 -7.71 20.90 12.29
CA ASN A 232 -6.92 21.11 13.50
C ASN A 232 -6.22 22.48 13.54
N SER A 233 -6.27 23.26 12.45
CA SER A 233 -5.87 24.67 12.46
C SER A 233 -6.86 25.49 13.31
N LYS A 234 -6.46 25.79 14.55
CA LYS A 234 -7.06 26.79 15.43
C LYS A 234 -6.01 27.78 15.87
#